data_AF-A0A9E0PZ59-F1
#
_entry.id   AF-A0A9E0PZ59-F1
#
_cell.length_a   1.000
_cell.length_b   1.000
_cell.length_c   1.000
_cell.angle_alpha   90.00
_cell.angle_beta   90.00
_cell.angle_gamma   90.00
#
_symmetry.space_group_name_H-M   'P 1'
#
loop_
_entity.id
_entity.type
_entity.pdbx_description
1 polymer ?
#
loop_
_entity_poly.entity_id
_entity_poly.type
_entity_poly.pdbx_seq_one_letter_code
_entity_poly.pdbx_strand_id
1 'polypeptide(L)'
;MTHEIPLTSDFSLTISRFRQETEKMKEEAKSYSAQEYLALANEQALIANSEGNYGVGAIYVYRVNGTEYVIGGRNGILSRKNTVLHAEQDTINAVESLARGEDTYKDRVLKIRQAPHEMEEKKLFTSLEPCIMCTGRILTHKPDEVFIGTADDFAGAMLDGREKGLPLLWQGMRNGDFHAPDEKPSPLKVTVATTIPGSESYIPEKYLNLGLNIFLSTREEIDSKMGKNGLSPNLSTIPENITRLTR
;
A
#
# COMPACT_ATOMS: atom_id res chain seq x y z
N MET A 1 1.37 29.09 -1.94
CA MET A 1 0.01 29.19 -2.52
C MET A 1 -0.41 27.78 -2.91
N THR A 2 -1.26 27.17 -2.10
CA THR A 2 -1.90 25.89 -2.40
C THR A 2 -2.97 26.16 -3.45
N HIS A 3 -2.69 25.82 -4.70
CA HIS A 3 -3.72 25.81 -5.74
C HIS A 3 -4.64 24.62 -5.45
N GLU A 4 -5.72 24.86 -4.70
CA GLU A 4 -6.86 23.95 -4.69
C GLU A 4 -7.44 23.96 -6.10
N ILE A 5 -7.21 22.86 -6.82
CA ILE A 5 -7.81 22.61 -8.11
C ILE A 5 -9.29 22.34 -7.84
N PRO A 6 -10.24 23.09 -8.44
CA PRO A 6 -11.66 22.82 -8.24
C PRO A 6 -11.97 21.45 -8.81
N LEU A 7 -12.35 20.50 -7.96
CA LEU A 7 -12.88 19.21 -8.40
C LEU A 7 -14.14 19.49 -9.22
N THR A 8 -14.22 18.93 -10.42
CA THR A 8 -15.47 18.98 -11.19
C THR A 8 -16.59 18.32 -10.37
N SER A 9 -17.84 18.76 -10.53
CA SER A 9 -18.96 18.25 -9.73
C SER A 9 -19.10 16.72 -9.81
N ASP A 10 -18.74 16.12 -10.93
CA ASP A 10 -18.79 14.68 -11.18
C ASP A 10 -17.69 13.90 -10.43
N PHE A 11 -16.48 14.47 -10.35
CA PHE A 11 -15.37 13.87 -9.59
C PHE A 11 -15.63 13.90 -8.09
N SER A 12 -16.12 15.04 -7.57
CA SER A 12 -16.44 15.20 -6.14
C SER A 12 -17.52 14.19 -5.69
N LEU A 13 -18.54 13.98 -6.52
CA LEU A 13 -19.59 12.98 -6.28
C LEU A 13 -19.01 11.55 -6.27
N THR A 14 -18.10 11.24 -7.19
CA THR A 14 -17.46 9.93 -7.29
C THR A 14 -16.62 9.60 -6.05
N ILE A 15 -15.79 10.53 -5.57
CA ILE A 15 -14.98 10.33 -4.35
C ILE A 15 -15.86 10.23 -3.11
N SER A 16 -16.91 11.03 -3.00
CA SER A 16 -17.88 10.95 -1.90
C SER A 16 -18.53 9.57 -1.84
N ARG A 17 -18.89 8.99 -2.99
CA ARG A 17 -19.42 7.62 -3.07
C ARG A 17 -18.39 6.60 -2.56
N PHE A 18 -17.14 6.65 -3.00
CA PHE A 18 -16.12 5.70 -2.54
C PHE A 18 -15.81 5.81 -1.04
N ARG A 19 -15.87 7.03 -0.47
CA ARG A 19 -15.80 7.22 0.98
C ARG A 19 -16.94 6.50 1.68
N GLN A 20 -18.18 6.71 1.24
CA GLN A 20 -19.35 6.04 1.81
C GLN A 20 -19.27 4.51 1.68
N GLU A 21 -18.80 4.00 0.54
CA GLU A 21 -18.60 2.55 0.34
C GLU A 21 -17.53 1.99 1.27
N THR A 22 -16.42 2.72 1.47
CA THR A 22 -15.34 2.34 2.40
C THR A 22 -15.81 2.35 3.85
N GLU A 23 -16.58 3.36 4.27
CA GLU A 23 -17.18 3.39 5.61
C GLU A 23 -18.12 2.20 5.83
N LYS A 24 -19.03 1.93 4.88
CA LYS A 24 -19.91 0.76 4.95
C LYS A 24 -19.12 -0.56 4.99
N MET A 25 -18.04 -0.66 4.21
CA MET A 25 -17.17 -1.83 4.24
C MET A 25 -16.55 -2.04 5.62
N LYS A 26 -16.12 -0.97 6.31
CA LYS A 26 -15.63 -1.02 7.69
C LYS A 26 -16.72 -1.41 8.68
N GLU A 27 -17.91 -0.83 8.57
CA GLU A 27 -19.05 -1.09 9.45
C GLU A 27 -19.53 -2.55 9.37
N GLU A 28 -19.55 -3.11 8.17
CA GLU A 28 -19.95 -4.50 7.93
C GLU A 28 -18.85 -5.52 8.23
N ALA A 29 -17.61 -5.07 8.47
CA ALA A 29 -16.48 -5.96 8.68
C ALA A 29 -16.48 -6.58 10.09
N LYS A 30 -16.17 -7.87 10.17
CA LYS A 30 -15.81 -8.51 11.44
C LYS A 30 -14.43 -8.05 11.87
N SER A 31 -14.20 -7.91 13.17
CA SER A 31 -12.86 -7.62 13.69
C SER A 31 -11.85 -8.69 13.28
N TYR A 32 -10.64 -8.27 12.96
CA TYR A 32 -9.52 -9.09 12.50
C TYR A 32 -9.75 -9.79 11.15
N SER A 33 -10.78 -9.40 10.39
CA SER A 33 -11.05 -9.97 9.07
C SER A 33 -10.27 -9.27 7.96
N ALA A 34 -10.05 -9.98 6.84
CA ALA A 34 -9.51 -9.39 5.62
C ALA A 34 -10.33 -8.18 5.15
N GLN A 35 -11.65 -8.18 5.34
CA GLN A 35 -12.51 -7.05 5.02
C GLN A 35 -12.18 -5.82 5.87
N GLU A 36 -11.96 -5.95 7.18
CA GLU A 36 -11.58 -4.81 8.04
C GLU A 36 -10.27 -4.20 7.53
N TYR A 37 -9.26 -5.03 7.30
CA TYR A 37 -7.94 -4.59 6.92
C TYR A 37 -7.90 -3.98 5.51
N LEU A 38 -8.57 -4.59 4.54
CA LEU A 38 -8.67 -4.03 3.20
C LEU A 38 -9.46 -2.71 3.18
N ALA A 39 -10.48 -2.56 4.04
CA ALA A 39 -11.19 -1.30 4.17
C ALA A 39 -10.29 -0.18 4.72
N LEU A 40 -9.40 -0.47 5.67
CA LEU A 40 -8.39 0.48 6.16
C LEU A 40 -7.35 0.82 5.07
N ALA A 41 -6.96 -0.14 4.22
CA ALA A 41 -6.11 0.14 3.06
C ALA A 41 -6.83 1.05 2.04
N ASN A 42 -8.12 0.83 1.78
CA ASN A 42 -8.93 1.69 0.91
C ASN A 42 -9.13 3.10 1.52
N GLU A 43 -9.23 3.22 2.84
CA GLU A 43 -9.24 4.52 3.52
C GLU A 43 -7.92 5.27 3.28
N GLN A 44 -6.77 4.60 3.36
CA GLN A 44 -5.48 5.20 2.99
C GLN A 44 -5.44 5.61 1.50
N ALA A 45 -6.03 4.82 0.61
CA ALA A 45 -6.14 5.13 -0.81
C ALA A 45 -6.99 6.41 -1.06
N LEU A 46 -8.07 6.59 -0.32
CA LEU A 46 -8.91 7.80 -0.37
C LEU A 46 -8.18 9.04 0.18
N ILE A 47 -7.33 8.87 1.19
CA ILE A 47 -6.49 9.97 1.66
C ILE A 47 -5.45 10.33 0.58
N ALA A 48 -4.81 9.33 -0.04
CA ALA A 48 -3.87 9.55 -1.15
C ALA A 48 -4.51 10.37 -2.28
N ASN A 49 -5.74 10.00 -2.65
CA ASN A 49 -6.55 10.67 -3.64
C ASN A 49 -6.80 12.14 -3.25
N SER A 50 -7.22 12.42 -2.02
CA SER A 50 -7.41 13.80 -1.55
C SER A 50 -6.12 14.62 -1.45
N GLU A 51 -4.96 13.97 -1.32
CA GLU A 51 -3.65 14.61 -1.38
C GLU A 51 -3.17 14.83 -2.84
N GLY A 52 -3.96 14.41 -3.83
CA GLY A 52 -3.65 14.57 -5.26
C GLY A 52 -2.71 13.50 -5.81
N ASN A 53 -2.62 12.34 -5.17
CA ASN A 53 -1.84 11.17 -5.62
C ASN A 53 -2.73 10.09 -6.24
N TYR A 54 -2.09 9.05 -6.78
CA TYR A 54 -2.82 7.84 -7.17
C TYR A 54 -3.56 7.28 -5.96
N GLY A 55 -4.83 6.93 -6.14
CA GLY A 55 -5.67 6.33 -5.12
C GLY A 55 -5.25 4.91 -4.74
N VAL A 56 -4.08 4.77 -4.11
CA VAL A 56 -3.53 3.48 -3.64
C VAL A 56 -3.14 3.62 -2.17
N GLY A 57 -3.54 2.65 -1.37
CA GLY A 57 -3.28 2.59 0.06
C GLY A 57 -2.87 1.20 0.50
N ALA A 58 -2.13 1.13 1.60
CA ALA A 58 -1.69 -0.10 2.21
C ALA A 58 -1.70 0.03 3.72
N ILE A 59 -1.76 -1.10 4.42
CA ILE A 59 -1.57 -1.18 5.86
C ILE A 59 -0.67 -2.35 6.21
N TYR A 60 -0.02 -2.26 7.35
CA TYR A 60 0.74 -3.33 7.96
C TYR A 60 0.06 -3.72 9.27
N VAL A 61 -0.23 -5.00 9.42
CA VAL A 61 -0.70 -5.60 10.66
C VAL A 61 0.49 -6.30 11.29
N TYR A 62 0.96 -5.75 12.40
CA TYR A 62 2.02 -6.35 13.19
C TYR A 62 1.45 -6.83 14.53
N ARG A 63 1.53 -8.12 14.79
CA ARG A 63 1.13 -8.73 16.06
C ARG A 63 2.38 -9.19 16.78
N VAL A 64 2.54 -8.75 18.03
CA VAL A 64 3.67 -9.14 18.88
C VAL A 64 3.27 -8.97 20.34
N ASN A 65 3.66 -9.91 21.20
CA ASN A 65 3.38 -9.88 22.66
C ASN A 65 1.90 -9.60 22.97
N GLY A 66 1.00 -10.32 22.29
CA GLY A 66 -0.45 -10.16 22.48
C GLY A 66 -1.02 -8.81 22.03
N THR A 67 -0.25 -7.95 21.34
CA THR A 67 -0.70 -6.64 20.86
C THR A 67 -0.69 -6.60 19.34
N GLU A 68 -1.77 -6.08 18.75
CA GLU A 68 -1.87 -5.78 17.33
C GLU A 68 -1.69 -4.28 17.08
N TYR A 69 -0.75 -3.96 16.20
CA TYR A 69 -0.54 -2.64 15.63
C TYR A 69 -1.00 -2.65 14.18
N VAL A 70 -1.85 -1.70 13.80
CA VAL A 70 -2.23 -1.47 12.41
C VAL A 70 -1.65 -0.15 11.97
N ILE A 71 -0.71 -0.19 11.03
CA ILE A 71 0.08 0.96 10.57
C ILE A 71 -0.22 1.20 9.09
N GLY A 72 -0.66 2.40 8.73
CA GLY A 72 -1.04 2.76 7.37
C GLY A 72 0.07 3.40 6.54
N GLY A 73 -0.10 3.35 5.23
CA GLY A 73 0.69 4.09 4.27
C GLY A 73 -0.08 4.28 2.99
N ARG A 74 0.30 5.30 2.22
CA ARG A 74 -0.44 5.72 1.03
C ARG A 74 0.48 6.28 -0.02
N ASN A 75 0.05 6.19 -1.29
CA ASN A 75 0.80 6.80 -2.38
C ASN A 75 1.00 8.30 -2.10
N GLY A 76 2.26 8.75 -2.21
CA GLY A 76 2.68 10.12 -1.95
C GLY A 76 3.56 10.68 -3.06
N ILE A 77 3.50 10.10 -4.26
CA ILE A 77 4.42 10.39 -5.36
C ILE A 77 4.40 11.88 -5.74
N LEU A 78 3.22 12.45 -5.91
CA LEU A 78 3.03 13.84 -6.29
C LEU A 78 3.08 14.78 -5.08
N SER A 79 2.28 14.49 -4.05
CA SER A 79 2.15 15.39 -2.89
C SER A 79 3.45 15.57 -2.13
N ARG A 80 4.26 14.50 -2.04
CA ARG A 80 5.57 14.50 -1.36
C ARG A 80 6.74 14.59 -2.34
N LYS A 81 6.48 14.72 -3.63
CA LYS A 81 7.49 14.83 -4.72
C LYS A 81 8.55 13.73 -4.62
N ASN A 82 8.11 12.50 -4.36
CA ASN A 82 8.99 11.37 -4.13
C ASN A 82 8.53 10.19 -4.99
N THR A 83 9.23 9.95 -6.11
CA THR A 83 8.84 8.98 -7.13
C THR A 83 8.81 7.54 -6.65
N VAL A 84 9.46 7.23 -5.52
CA VAL A 84 9.45 5.87 -4.95
C VAL A 84 8.37 5.70 -3.89
N LEU A 85 7.63 6.74 -3.52
CA LEU A 85 6.70 6.72 -2.39
C LEU A 85 5.31 6.18 -2.80
N HIS A 86 5.30 4.91 -3.19
CA HIS A 86 4.09 4.10 -3.32
C HIS A 86 3.52 3.75 -1.94
N ALA A 87 2.29 3.25 -1.89
CA ALA A 87 1.62 2.97 -0.62
C ALA A 87 2.36 1.93 0.23
N GLU A 88 2.84 0.85 -0.39
CA GLU A 88 3.57 -0.23 0.24
C GLU A 88 4.92 0.26 0.79
N GLN A 89 5.58 1.15 0.05
CA GLN A 89 6.83 1.79 0.47
C GLN A 89 6.59 2.72 1.66
N ASP A 90 5.55 3.55 1.61
CA ASP A 90 5.18 4.45 2.71
C ASP A 90 4.84 3.66 3.98
N THR A 91 4.08 2.56 3.83
CA THR A 91 3.72 1.65 4.93
C THR A 91 4.96 1.01 5.55
N ILE A 92 5.85 0.43 4.73
CA ILE A 92 7.07 -0.21 5.22
C ILE A 92 8.01 0.81 5.88
N ASN A 93 8.16 2.01 5.29
CA ASN A 93 8.92 3.09 5.91
C ASN A 93 8.35 3.48 7.28
N ALA A 94 7.02 3.57 7.40
CA ALA A 94 6.36 3.86 8.67
C ALA A 94 6.64 2.80 9.73
N VAL A 95 6.49 1.51 9.37
CA VAL A 95 6.79 0.39 10.27
C VAL A 95 8.23 0.43 10.74
N GLU A 96 9.19 0.54 9.81
CA GLU A 96 10.62 0.53 10.15
C GLU A 96 11.03 1.76 10.98
N SER A 97 10.45 2.94 10.70
CA SER A 97 10.67 4.16 11.48
C SER A 97 10.17 4.00 12.91
N LEU A 98 8.93 3.55 13.09
CA LEU A 98 8.34 3.31 14.40
C LEU A 98 9.10 2.23 15.18
N ALA A 99 9.56 1.16 14.51
CA ALA A 99 10.38 0.12 15.13
C ALA A 99 11.74 0.62 15.62
N ARG A 100 12.30 1.67 14.99
CA ARG A 100 13.51 2.36 15.46
C ARG A 100 13.24 3.38 16.58
N GLY A 101 11.98 3.55 17.01
CA GLY A 101 11.59 4.51 18.03
C GLY A 101 11.48 5.95 17.53
N GLU A 102 11.44 6.15 16.21
CA GLU A 102 11.23 7.48 15.60
C GLU A 102 9.74 7.84 15.63
N ASP A 103 9.41 9.14 15.70
CA ASP A 103 8.02 9.63 15.76
C ASP A 103 7.52 10.22 14.43
N THR A 104 8.34 10.15 13.38
CA THR A 104 8.06 10.76 12.06
C THR A 104 6.77 10.23 11.44
N TYR A 105 6.41 8.98 11.73
CA TYR A 105 5.23 8.30 11.18
C TYR A 105 4.17 7.97 12.24
N LYS A 106 4.15 8.67 13.39
CA LYS A 106 3.15 8.41 14.43
C LYS A 106 1.70 8.59 13.96
N ASP A 107 1.48 9.45 12.97
CA ASP A 107 0.17 9.68 12.32
C ASP A 107 -0.30 8.47 11.51
N ARG A 108 0.58 7.48 11.28
CA ARG A 108 0.26 6.25 10.56
C ARG A 108 -0.26 5.14 11.45
N VAL A 109 -0.18 5.26 12.77
CA VAL A 109 -0.77 4.25 13.66
C VAL A 109 -2.29 4.39 13.63
N LEU A 110 -2.95 3.50 12.91
CA LEU A 110 -4.41 3.51 12.74
C LEU A 110 -5.11 2.84 13.92
N LYS A 111 -4.53 1.75 14.44
CA LYS A 111 -5.07 1.00 15.58
C LYS A 111 -3.95 0.41 16.43
N ILE A 112 -4.22 0.37 17.75
CA ILE A 112 -3.50 -0.46 18.72
C ILE A 112 -4.56 -1.18 19.53
N ARG A 113 -4.54 -2.51 19.56
CA ARG A 113 -5.51 -3.32 20.31
C ARG A 113 -4.91 -4.66 20.74
N GLN A 114 -5.62 -5.39 21.61
CA GLN A 114 -5.28 -6.77 21.94
C GLN A 114 -5.29 -7.62 20.66
N ALA A 115 -4.24 -8.39 20.41
CA ALA A 115 -4.19 -9.34 19.30
C ALA A 115 -5.12 -10.54 19.56
N PRO A 116 -5.66 -11.18 18.51
CA PRO A 116 -6.53 -12.36 18.67
C PRO A 116 -5.76 -13.60 19.16
N HIS A 117 -4.42 -13.56 19.17
CA HIS A 117 -3.53 -14.60 19.64
C HIS A 117 -2.16 -14.00 20.02
N GLU A 118 -1.34 -14.80 20.72
CA GLU A 118 0.01 -14.40 21.15
C GLU A 118 1.10 -14.57 20.08
N MET A 119 0.80 -15.29 18.98
CA MET A 119 1.79 -15.53 17.92
C MET A 119 2.19 -14.24 17.21
N GLU A 120 3.49 -14.11 16.93
CA GLU A 120 3.99 -13.03 16.09
C GLU A 120 3.51 -13.20 14.65
N GLU A 121 3.00 -12.13 14.05
CA GLU A 121 2.59 -12.10 12.64
C GLU A 121 2.86 -10.73 12.03
N LYS A 122 3.32 -10.73 10.79
CA LYS A 122 3.58 -9.56 9.94
C LYS A 122 2.81 -9.70 8.64
N LYS A 123 1.73 -8.92 8.48
CA LYS A 123 0.89 -8.98 7.27
C LYS A 123 0.82 -7.61 6.61
N LEU A 124 1.14 -7.54 5.33
CA LEU A 124 0.96 -6.34 4.52
C LEU A 124 -0.31 -6.48 3.70
N PHE A 125 -1.27 -5.56 3.87
CA PHE A 125 -2.44 -5.45 3.02
C PHE A 125 -2.23 -4.28 2.05
N THR A 126 -2.52 -4.49 0.77
CA THR A 126 -2.48 -3.44 -0.25
C THR A 126 -3.81 -3.40 -1.00
N SER A 127 -4.30 -2.19 -1.30
CA SER A 127 -5.56 -1.99 -2.03
C SER A 127 -5.46 -2.45 -3.50
N LEU A 128 -4.24 -2.47 -4.05
CA LEU A 128 -3.92 -2.81 -5.44
C LEU A 128 -2.65 -3.67 -5.49
N GLU A 129 -2.53 -4.57 -6.46
CA GLU A 129 -1.36 -5.44 -6.62
C GLU A 129 -0.05 -4.64 -6.66
N PRO A 130 1.00 -5.06 -5.91
CA PRO A 130 2.26 -4.35 -5.89
C PRO A 130 2.95 -4.36 -7.25
N CYS A 131 3.49 -3.20 -7.63
CA CYS A 131 4.34 -3.11 -8.81
C CYS A 131 5.71 -3.79 -8.58
N ILE A 132 6.54 -3.85 -9.61
CA ILE A 132 7.87 -4.49 -9.53
C ILE A 132 8.78 -3.88 -8.43
N MET A 133 8.72 -2.56 -8.24
CA MET A 133 9.51 -1.87 -7.21
C MET A 133 9.04 -2.23 -5.80
N CYS A 134 7.73 -2.15 -5.56
CA CYS A 134 7.14 -2.52 -4.28
C CYS A 134 7.34 -4.01 -3.99
N THR A 135 7.27 -4.87 -5.00
CA THR A 135 7.58 -6.29 -4.90
C THR A 135 8.98 -6.54 -4.37
N GLY A 136 10.00 -5.90 -4.93
CA GLY A 136 11.37 -6.01 -4.40
C GLY A 136 11.48 -5.52 -2.95
N ARG A 137 10.79 -4.42 -2.58
CA ARG A 137 10.79 -3.92 -1.20
C ARG A 137 10.10 -4.87 -0.23
N ILE A 138 8.96 -5.43 -0.62
CA ILE A 138 8.21 -6.38 0.20
C ILE A 138 9.07 -7.62 0.49
N LEU A 139 9.70 -8.18 -0.53
CA LEU A 139 10.55 -9.37 -0.39
C LEU A 139 11.75 -9.13 0.53
N THR A 140 12.34 -7.94 0.48
CA THR A 140 13.48 -7.57 1.33
C THR A 140 13.06 -7.17 2.75
N HIS A 141 11.85 -6.64 2.93
CA HIS A 141 11.27 -6.36 4.24
C HIS A 141 10.74 -7.62 4.95
N LYS A 142 10.43 -8.69 4.20
CA LYS A 142 10.06 -10.02 4.70
C LYS A 142 8.85 -10.04 5.66
N PRO A 143 7.66 -9.57 5.23
CA PRO A 143 6.41 -9.92 5.92
C PRO A 143 6.12 -11.41 5.74
N ASP A 144 5.27 -11.96 6.61
CA ASP A 144 4.85 -13.38 6.53
C ASP A 144 3.78 -13.56 5.45
N GLU A 145 2.94 -12.55 5.24
CA GLU A 145 1.87 -12.55 4.26
C GLU A 145 1.71 -11.18 3.57
N VAL A 146 1.41 -11.21 2.28
CA VAL A 146 0.94 -10.06 1.51
C VAL A 146 -0.46 -10.37 1.01
N PHE A 147 -1.41 -9.54 1.44
CA PHE A 147 -2.80 -9.58 1.02
C PHE A 147 -3.06 -8.53 -0.05
N ILE A 148 -3.54 -8.95 -1.20
CA ILE A 148 -3.79 -8.10 -2.38
C ILE A 148 -5.30 -7.93 -2.56
N GLY A 149 -5.75 -6.68 -2.50
CA GLY A 149 -7.16 -6.32 -2.67
C GLY A 149 -7.68 -6.55 -4.09
N THR A 150 -6.96 -6.05 -5.09
CA THR A 150 -7.32 -6.22 -6.50
C THR A 150 -6.06 -6.40 -7.35
N ALA A 151 -6.12 -7.23 -8.38
CA ALA A 151 -5.04 -7.38 -9.35
C ALA A 151 -4.79 -6.06 -10.11
N ASP A 152 -3.55 -5.85 -10.57
CA ASP A 152 -3.18 -4.70 -11.39
C ASP A 152 -2.60 -5.17 -12.73
N ASP A 153 -3.46 -5.17 -13.74
CA ASP A 153 -3.08 -5.55 -15.11
C ASP A 153 -2.09 -4.56 -15.76
N PHE A 154 -1.92 -3.35 -15.20
CA PHE A 154 -1.05 -2.33 -15.76
C PHE A 154 0.39 -2.46 -15.28
N ALA A 155 0.60 -2.67 -13.98
CA ALA A 155 1.94 -2.62 -13.39
C ALA A 155 2.23 -3.71 -12.34
N GLY A 156 1.26 -4.57 -12.02
CA GLY A 156 1.39 -5.63 -11.02
C GLY A 156 2.50 -6.63 -11.35
N ALA A 157 3.13 -7.20 -10.32
CA ALA A 157 4.26 -8.12 -10.50
C ALA A 157 4.17 -9.42 -9.68
N MET A 158 3.10 -9.65 -8.92
CA MET A 158 2.98 -10.77 -7.98
C MET A 158 1.96 -11.83 -8.40
N LEU A 159 1.04 -11.51 -9.31
CA LEU A 159 -0.07 -12.37 -9.72
C LEU A 159 0.04 -12.83 -11.18
N ASP A 160 -0.83 -13.78 -11.54
CA ASP A 160 -1.03 -14.25 -12.91
C ASP A 160 0.21 -14.76 -13.64
N GLY A 161 1.18 -15.30 -12.91
CA GLY A 161 2.43 -15.81 -13.47
C GLY A 161 3.50 -14.73 -13.68
N ARG A 162 3.19 -13.44 -13.44
CA ARG A 162 4.15 -12.33 -13.51
C ARG A 162 5.30 -12.51 -12.51
N GLU A 163 5.05 -13.21 -11.40
CA GLU A 163 6.05 -13.54 -10.39
C GLU A 163 7.20 -14.42 -10.94
N LYS A 164 6.96 -15.16 -12.03
CA LYS A 164 7.99 -15.97 -12.71
C LYS A 164 8.99 -15.12 -13.49
N GLY A 165 8.62 -13.87 -13.81
CA GLY A 165 9.47 -12.90 -14.47
C GLY A 165 10.38 -12.12 -13.52
N LEU A 166 10.26 -12.33 -12.20
CA LEU A 166 11.10 -11.66 -11.20
C LEU A 166 12.57 -12.12 -11.31
N PRO A 167 13.55 -11.31 -10.89
CA PRO A 167 14.93 -11.76 -10.74
C PRO A 167 15.02 -13.04 -9.90
N LEU A 168 15.94 -13.96 -10.24
CA LEU A 168 16.09 -15.25 -9.54
C LEU A 168 16.29 -15.07 -8.02
N LEU A 169 17.03 -14.03 -7.62
CA LEU A 169 17.20 -13.66 -6.21
C LEU A 169 15.85 -13.39 -5.53
N TRP A 170 14.93 -12.69 -6.20
CA TRP A 170 13.62 -12.37 -5.64
C TRP A 170 12.68 -13.57 -5.64
N GLN A 171 12.77 -14.43 -6.66
CA GLN A 171 12.06 -15.71 -6.64
C GLN A 171 12.50 -16.57 -5.45
N GLY A 172 13.80 -16.66 -5.19
CA GLY A 172 14.31 -17.40 -4.04
C GLY A 172 13.89 -16.78 -2.70
N MET A 173 13.88 -15.45 -2.58
CA MET A 173 13.37 -14.77 -1.37
C MET A 173 11.89 -15.09 -1.15
N ARG A 174 11.09 -15.05 -2.21
CA ARG A 174 9.66 -15.38 -2.16
C ARG A 174 9.43 -16.83 -1.74
N ASN A 175 10.23 -17.76 -2.27
CA ASN A 175 10.11 -19.19 -1.96
C ASN A 175 10.69 -19.56 -0.58
N GLY A 176 11.33 -18.61 0.10
CA GLY A 176 11.97 -18.85 1.37
C GLY A 176 13.30 -19.61 1.25
N ASP A 177 13.95 -19.59 0.08
CA ASP A 177 15.21 -20.29 -0.21
C ASP A 177 16.40 -19.66 0.54
N PHE A 178 16.27 -18.42 0.99
CA PHE A 178 17.28 -17.72 1.79
C PHE A 178 16.89 -17.72 3.27
N HIS A 179 17.47 -18.65 4.02
CA HIS A 179 17.27 -18.82 5.45
C HIS A 179 18.58 -19.23 6.14
N ALA A 180 18.69 -19.04 7.45
CA ALA A 180 19.84 -19.53 8.20
C ALA A 180 19.89 -21.09 8.17
N PRO A 181 21.07 -21.73 8.34
CA PRO A 181 21.20 -23.19 8.25
C PRO A 181 20.29 -23.98 9.20
N ASP A 182 19.90 -23.38 10.32
CA ASP A 182 19.05 -23.94 11.38
C ASP A 182 17.58 -23.51 11.27
N GLU A 183 17.26 -22.60 10.36
CA GLU A 183 15.89 -22.15 10.10
C GLU A 183 15.23 -22.99 9.01
N LYS A 184 13.91 -23.15 9.11
CA LYS A 184 13.11 -23.73 8.03
C LYS A 184 12.84 -22.67 6.96
N PRO A 185 12.73 -23.05 5.67
CA PRO A 185 12.21 -22.16 4.64
C PRO A 185 10.87 -21.55 5.07
N SER A 186 10.77 -20.24 4.93
CA SER A 186 9.56 -19.47 5.22
C SER A 186 9.17 -18.72 3.95
N PRO A 187 8.39 -19.35 3.05
CA PRO A 187 7.93 -18.71 1.84
C PRO A 187 6.94 -17.59 2.17
N LEU A 188 6.99 -16.51 1.41
CA LEU A 188 6.02 -15.43 1.49
C LEU A 188 4.64 -15.95 1.07
N LYS A 189 3.66 -15.88 1.97
CA LYS A 189 2.26 -16.17 1.62
C LYS A 189 1.69 -15.00 0.81
N VAL A 190 1.20 -15.27 -0.38
CA VAL A 190 0.47 -14.27 -1.20
C VAL A 190 -0.99 -14.67 -1.23
N THR A 191 -1.84 -13.79 -0.71
CA THR A 191 -3.28 -13.99 -0.63
C THR A 191 -4.00 -12.93 -1.44
N VAL A 192 -5.01 -13.31 -2.21
CA VAL A 192 -5.84 -12.38 -2.99
C VAL A 192 -7.25 -12.38 -2.42
N ALA A 193 -7.86 -11.20 -2.38
CA ALA A 193 -9.27 -11.06 -2.04
C ALA A 193 -10.13 -11.96 -2.94
N THR A 194 -11.14 -12.60 -2.35
CA THR A 194 -12.07 -13.48 -3.05
C THR A 194 -13.49 -13.27 -2.57
N THR A 195 -14.47 -13.63 -3.39
CA THR A 195 -15.90 -13.59 -3.03
C THR A 195 -16.42 -14.91 -2.46
N ILE A 196 -15.55 -15.90 -2.27
CA ILE A 196 -15.91 -17.23 -1.73
C ILE A 196 -16.24 -17.12 -0.23
N PRO A 197 -17.51 -17.28 0.18
CA PRO A 197 -17.89 -17.19 1.59
C PRO A 197 -17.18 -18.26 2.42
N GLY A 198 -16.68 -17.87 3.60
CA GLY A 198 -15.92 -18.76 4.49
C GLY A 198 -14.41 -18.81 4.21
N SER A 199 -13.93 -18.20 3.11
CA SER A 199 -12.49 -17.97 2.92
C SER A 199 -11.95 -16.97 3.94
N GLU A 200 -10.71 -17.16 4.40
CA GLU A 200 -9.98 -16.15 5.19
C GLU A 200 -9.79 -14.84 4.42
N SER A 201 -9.80 -14.90 3.08
CA SER A 201 -9.69 -13.75 2.18
C SER A 201 -11.03 -13.25 1.63
N TYR A 202 -12.14 -13.65 2.26
CA TYR A 202 -13.47 -13.24 1.83
C TYR A 202 -13.66 -11.72 1.89
N ILE A 203 -14.08 -11.15 0.76
CA ILE A 203 -14.54 -9.78 0.61
C ILE A 203 -15.91 -9.85 -0.12
N PRO A 204 -16.96 -9.19 0.38
CA PRO A 204 -18.23 -9.10 -0.32
C PRO A 204 -18.03 -8.55 -1.75
N GLU A 205 -18.73 -9.13 -2.73
CA GLU A 205 -18.56 -8.81 -4.16
C GLU A 205 -18.63 -7.31 -4.46
N LYS A 206 -19.54 -6.58 -3.79
CA LYS A 206 -19.69 -5.12 -3.91
C LYS A 206 -18.44 -4.30 -3.54
N TYR A 207 -17.49 -4.88 -2.81
CA TYR A 207 -16.26 -4.22 -2.36
C TYR A 207 -14.99 -4.73 -3.06
N LEU A 208 -15.06 -5.83 -3.82
CA LEU A 208 -13.88 -6.51 -4.37
C LEU A 208 -13.01 -5.58 -5.23
N ASN A 209 -13.65 -4.71 -6.02
CA ASN A 209 -12.98 -3.78 -6.93
C ASN A 209 -12.87 -2.35 -6.38
N LEU A 210 -13.20 -2.11 -5.11
CA LEU A 210 -13.21 -0.77 -4.54
C LEU A 210 -11.82 -0.11 -4.61
N GLY A 211 -10.75 -0.85 -4.29
CA GLY A 211 -9.37 -0.34 -4.39
C GLY A 211 -8.98 0.07 -5.82
N LEU A 212 -9.27 -0.79 -6.80
CA LEU A 212 -9.05 -0.49 -8.22
C LEU A 212 -9.86 0.73 -8.68
N ASN A 213 -11.12 0.84 -8.28
CA ASN A 213 -11.97 1.99 -8.64
C ASN A 213 -11.44 3.31 -8.06
N ILE A 214 -10.93 3.29 -6.82
CA ILE A 214 -10.29 4.47 -6.21
C ILE A 214 -9.01 4.84 -6.97
N PHE A 215 -8.19 3.87 -7.36
CA PHE A 215 -6.99 4.10 -8.19
C PHE A 215 -7.36 4.73 -9.55
N LEU A 216 -8.26 4.08 -10.30
CA LEU A 216 -8.66 4.53 -11.64
C LEU A 216 -9.25 5.94 -11.63
N SER A 217 -9.93 6.34 -10.55
CA SER A 217 -10.50 7.69 -10.44
C SER A 217 -9.48 8.82 -10.57
N THR A 218 -8.22 8.60 -10.19
CA THR A 218 -7.15 9.63 -10.26
C THR A 218 -6.15 9.38 -11.37
N ARG A 219 -6.14 8.17 -11.94
CA ARG A 219 -5.07 7.71 -12.81
C ARG A 219 -4.90 8.58 -14.05
N GLU A 220 -5.97 8.79 -14.82
CA GLU A 220 -5.87 9.51 -16.11
C GLU A 220 -5.32 10.93 -15.94
N GLU A 221 -5.77 11.64 -14.90
CA GLU A 221 -5.30 12.98 -14.60
C GLU A 221 -3.81 12.99 -14.25
N ILE A 222 -3.38 12.03 -13.42
CA ILE A 222 -1.99 11.92 -12.98
C ILE A 222 -1.07 11.47 -14.12
N ASP A 223 -1.47 10.45 -14.88
CA ASP A 223 -0.76 9.98 -16.08
C ASP A 223 -0.55 11.14 -17.07
N SER A 224 -1.58 11.98 -17.27
CA SER A 224 -1.50 13.19 -18.12
C SER A 224 -0.51 14.23 -17.58
N LYS A 225 -0.50 14.47 -16.26
CA LYS A 225 0.46 15.39 -15.62
C LYS A 225 1.90 14.89 -15.75
N MET A 226 2.13 13.61 -15.45
CA MET A 226 3.46 13.00 -15.54
C MET A 226 3.95 12.89 -16.98
N GLY A 227 3.08 12.53 -17.93
CA GLY A 227 3.44 12.42 -19.34
C GLY A 227 3.89 13.74 -19.96
N LYS A 228 3.38 14.88 -19.46
CA LYS A 228 3.77 16.21 -19.94
C LYS A 228 5.06 16.73 -19.31
N ASN A 229 5.23 16.56 -18.00
CA ASN A 229 6.22 17.29 -17.21
C ASN A 229 7.20 16.40 -16.42
N GLY A 230 7.01 15.07 -16.46
CA GLY A 230 7.56 14.17 -15.47
C GLY A 230 7.08 14.54 -14.05
N LEU A 231 7.74 13.97 -13.04
CA LEU A 231 7.52 14.30 -11.62
C LEU A 231 8.48 15.36 -11.09
N SER A 232 9.34 15.89 -11.96
CA SER A 232 10.38 16.85 -11.60
C SER A 232 10.55 17.91 -12.70
N PRO A 233 9.54 18.77 -12.91
CA PRO A 233 9.54 19.77 -13.99
C PRO A 233 10.72 20.76 -13.92
N ASN A 234 11.39 20.84 -12.76
CA ASN A 234 12.49 21.77 -12.50
C ASN A 234 13.86 21.08 -12.35
N LEU A 235 14.06 19.84 -12.84
CA LEU A 235 15.41 19.23 -12.89
C LEU A 235 16.39 20.02 -13.76
N SER A 236 15.89 20.94 -14.58
CA SER A 236 16.66 21.90 -15.37
C SER A 236 17.32 23.01 -14.53
N THR A 237 16.93 23.19 -13.26
CA THR A 237 17.60 24.11 -12.33
C THR A 237 18.40 23.34 -11.30
N ILE A 238 19.72 23.28 -11.50
CA ILE A 238 20.67 22.87 -10.45
C ILE A 238 20.51 23.87 -9.29
N PRO A 239 20.09 23.42 -8.08
CA PRO A 239 19.94 24.33 -6.96
C PRO A 239 21.25 25.06 -6.65
N GLU A 240 21.20 26.37 -6.38
CA GLU A 240 22.41 27.16 -6.05
C GLU A 240 23.17 26.63 -4.83
N ASN A 241 22.54 25.82 -3.99
CA ASN A 241 23.22 25.17 -2.87
C ASN A 241 24.08 23.97 -3.32
N ILE A 242 23.87 23.37 -4.51
CA ILE A 242 24.75 22.30 -5.01
C ILE A 242 26.19 22.81 -5.19
N THR A 243 26.38 24.03 -5.69
CA THR A 243 27.71 24.66 -5.78
C THR A 243 28.29 25.03 -4.42
N ARG A 244 27.50 25.01 -3.34
CA ARG A 244 27.97 25.18 -1.95
C ARG A 244 28.30 23.85 -1.26
N LEU A 245 27.83 22.72 -1.79
CA LEU A 245 28.11 21.37 -1.26
C LEU A 245 29.50 20.84 -1.66
N THR A 246 30.21 21.54 -2.54
CA THR A 246 31.55 21.17 -3.03
C THR A 246 32.69 21.86 -2.29
N ARG A 247 32.43 22.46 -1.12
CA ARG A 247 33.44 23.09 -0.26
C ARG A 247 33.62 22.32 1.04
#